data_AF-A0A925YQD3-F1
#
_entry.id   AF-A0A925YQD3-F1
#
_cell.length_a   1.000
_cell.length_b   1.000
_cell.length_c   1.000
_cell.angle_alpha   90.00
_cell.angle_beta   90.00
_cell.angle_gamma   90.00
#
_symmetry.space_group_name_H-M   'P 1'
#
loop_
_entity.id
_entity.type
_entity.pdbx_description
1 polymer ?
#
loop_
_entity_poly.entity_id
_entity_poly.type
_entity_poly.pdbx_seq_one_letter_code
_entity_poly.pdbx_strand_id
1 'polypeptide(L)' 'MGRVKGYFARTRAERQLHQLDDRMLADIGVRRSEIEKMVWGN' A
#
# COMPACT_ATOMS: atom_id res chain seq x y z
N MET A 1 7.71 -19.50 -9.10
CA MET A 1 7.21 -18.99 -7.80
C MET A 1 7.36 -17.48 -7.55
N GLY A 2 8.18 -16.70 -8.28
CA GLY A 2 8.44 -15.28 -7.92
C GLY A 2 7.24 -14.32 -8.03
N ARG A 3 6.39 -14.48 -9.07
CA ARG A 3 5.26 -13.59 -9.34
C ARG A 3 4.17 -13.64 -8.25
N VAL A 4 3.91 -14.83 -7.73
CA VAL A 4 2.93 -15.06 -6.66
C VAL A 4 3.40 -14.44 -5.34
N LYS A 5 4.69 -14.58 -5.00
CA LYS A 5 5.28 -13.94 -3.80
C LYS A 5 5.18 -12.41 -3.87
N GLY A 6 5.44 -11.82 -5.03
CA GLY A 6 5.31 -10.37 -5.24
C GLY A 6 3.87 -9.88 -5.08
N TYR A 7 2.89 -10.64 -5.58
CA TYR A 7 1.47 -10.33 -5.40
C TYR A 7 1.08 -10.31 -3.92
N PHE A 8 1.41 -11.35 -3.16
CA PHE A 8 1.09 -11.41 -1.73
C PHE A 8 1.77 -10.29 -0.93
N ALA A 9 3.01 -9.93 -1.26
CA ALA A 9 3.71 -8.82 -0.62
C ALA A 9 2.98 -7.49 -0.85
N ARG A 10 2.54 -7.23 -2.08
CA ARG A 10 1.77 -6.03 -2.45
C ARG A 10 0.42 -5.98 -1.75
N THR A 11 -0.37 -7.05 -1.80
CA THR A 11 -1.66 -7.13 -1.10
C THR A 11 -1.51 -6.92 0.41
N ARG A 12 -0.43 -7.42 1.03
CA ARG A 12 -0.15 -7.19 2.44
C ARG A 12 0.17 -5.72 2.71
N ALA A 13 1.02 -5.11 1.89
CA ALA A 13 1.40 -3.70 2.04
C ALA A 13 0.20 -2.77 1.91
N GLU A 14 -0.65 -2.98 0.90
CA GLU A 14 -1.91 -2.25 0.71
C GLU A 14 -2.80 -2.33 1.96
N ARG A 15 -3.04 -3.54 2.48
CA ARG A 15 -3.84 -3.72 3.71
C ARG A 15 -3.25 -3.04 4.94
N GLN A 16 -1.93 -3.05 5.07
CA GLN A 16 -1.24 -2.38 6.19
C GLN A 16 -1.38 -0.86 6.09
N LEU A 17 -1.25 -0.29 4.89
CA LEU A 17 -1.46 1.14 4.66
C LEU A 17 -2.91 1.55 4.91
N HIS A 18 -3.88 0.73 4.51
CA HIS A 18 -5.30 1.04 4.78
C HIS A 18 -5.68 1.05 6.27
N GLN A 19 -4.92 0.35 7.13
CA GLN A 19 -5.13 0.34 8.58
C GLN A 19 -4.61 1.61 9.27
N LEU A 20 -3.73 2.37 8.63
CA LEU A 20 -3.27 3.64 9.15
C LEU A 20 -4.38 4.69 8.98
N ASP A 21 -4.55 5.57 9.95
CA ASP A 21 -5.43 6.73 9.81
C ASP A 21 -4.77 7.84 8.97
N ASP A 22 -5.57 8.81 8.50
CA ASP A 22 -5.12 9.78 7.51
C ASP A 22 -3.98 10.68 8.00
N ARG A 23 -3.87 10.89 9.32
CA ARG A 23 -2.74 11.62 9.91
C ARG A 23 -1.43 10.82 9.81
N MET A 24 -1.47 9.52 10.10
CA MET A 24 -0.31 8.64 9.97
C MET A 24 0.12 8.50 8.51
N LEU A 25 -0.85 8.39 7.59
CA LEU A 25 -0.57 8.40 6.15
C LEU A 25 0.07 9.73 5.72
N ALA A 26 -0.45 10.86 6.20
CA ALA A 26 0.12 12.17 5.90
C ALA A 26 1.54 12.36 6.46
N ASP A 27 1.84 11.80 7.63
CA ASP A 27 3.18 11.84 8.25
C ASP A 27 4.25 11.19 7.38
N ILE A 28 3.88 10.10 6.67
CA ILE A 28 4.75 9.42 5.70
C ILE A 28 4.59 9.95 4.26
N GLY A 29 3.84 11.05 4.08
CA GLY A 29 3.66 11.71 2.78
C GLY A 29 2.79 10.95 1.78
N VAL A 30 1.87 10.10 2.25
CA VAL A 30 0.96 9.31 1.41
C VAL A 30 -0.48 9.76 1.61
N ARG A 31 -1.27 9.88 0.53
CA ARG A 31 -2.73 10.00 0.64
C ARG A 31 -3.39 8.63 0.49
N ARG A 32 -4.53 8.43 1.16
CA ARG A 32 -5.30 7.17 1.06
C ARG A 32 -5.66 6.80 -0.38
N SER A 33 -5.96 7.79 -1.22
CA SER A 33 -6.24 7.63 -2.65
C SER A 33 -5.02 7.18 -3.48
N GLU A 34 -3.81 7.33 -2.97
CA GLU A 34 -2.56 7.02 -3.67
C GLU A 34 -2.03 5.62 -3.33
N ILE A 35 -2.55 4.97 -2.28
CA ILE A 35 -2.08 3.65 -1.79
C ILE A 35 -2.05 2.62 -2.91
N GLU A 36 -3.15 2.47 -3.66
CA GLU A 36 -3.26 1.48 -4.74
C GLU A 36 -2.21 1.74 -5.83
N LYS A 37 -2.07 3.00 -6.25
CA LYS A 37 -1.06 3.42 -7.23
C LYS A 37 0.36 3.14 -6.75
N MET A 38 0.69 3.45 -5.49
CA MET A 38 2.04 3.21 -4.96
C MET A 38 2.38 1.72 -4.83
N VAL A 39 1.40 0.88 -4.49
CA VAL A 39 1.61 -0.56 -4.30
C VAL A 39 1.63 -1.32 -5.63
N TRP A 40 0.78 -0.95 -6.58
CA TRP A 40 0.57 -1.69 -7.82
C TRP A 40 1.14 -1.03 -9.07
N GLY A 41 1.36 0.29 -9.06
CA GLY A 41 1.95 1.06 -10.16
C GLY A 41 0.98 1.45 -11.28
N ASN A 42 -0.32 1.58 -11.00
CA ASN A 42 -1.34 2.03 -11.97
C ASN A 42 -1.28 3.54 -12.26
#